data_AF-A0A9Q1J2J4-F1
#
_entry.id   AF-A0A9Q1J2J4-F1
#
_cell.length_a   1.000
_cell.length_b   1.000
_cell.length_c   1.000
_cell.angle_alpha   90.00
_cell.angle_beta   90.00
_cell.angle_gamma   90.00
#
_symmetry.space_group_name_H-M   'P 1'
#
loop_
_entity.id
_entity.type
_entity.pdbx_description
1 polymer ?
#
loop_
_entity_poly.entity_id
_entity_poly.type
_entity_poly.pdbx_seq_one_letter_code
_entity_poly.pdbx_strand_id
1 'polypeptide(L)'
;MPSKPAKYGIKIFWMCDAKVPYAIDAMVYTGRQPGEDVQKNLGEKIVEQLCSGIRQTGRNITMDNFFTSVPLAEKLLDKNLTIVGTLRQNKADIPPVMKKSKSREVHSSEFGFNGNMTMVSYVMKKGKVVVLLSTMHNDKAVDDNSVKKKPEMIQYYNKTKGGVDTMDQMVRTYSCKWRTRRWPMVLWHNVLDVAALNA
;
A
#
# COMPACT_ATOMS: atom_id res chain seq x y z
N MET A 1 15.80 -7.81 -5.73
CA MET A 1 15.17 -6.53 -5.32
C MET A 1 16.25 -5.56 -4.85
N PRO A 2 16.69 -4.61 -5.70
CA PRO A 2 17.90 -3.81 -5.47
C PRO A 2 17.91 -2.99 -4.17
N SER A 3 16.76 -2.52 -3.70
CA SER A 3 16.62 -1.67 -2.51
C SER A 3 16.29 -2.44 -1.22
N LYS A 4 16.21 -3.77 -1.25
CA LYS A 4 15.92 -4.60 -0.07
C LYS A 4 17.23 -5.12 0.55
N PRO A 5 17.30 -5.30 1.89
CA PRO A 5 18.49 -5.82 2.57
C PRO A 5 18.97 -7.16 1.99
N ALA A 6 18.03 -8.08 1.74
CA ALA A 6 18.26 -9.28 0.95
C ALA A 6 17.92 -9.01 -0.52
N LYS A 7 18.95 -8.96 -1.37
CA LYS A 7 18.79 -8.66 -2.81
C LYS A 7 18.12 -9.81 -3.58
N TYR A 8 18.27 -11.04 -3.13
CA TYR A 8 17.71 -12.24 -3.77
C TYR A 8 16.84 -12.99 -2.77
N GLY A 9 15.71 -13.53 -3.24
CA GLY A 9 14.77 -14.26 -2.40
C GLY A 9 13.42 -14.43 -3.09
N ILE A 10 12.52 -15.13 -2.40
CA ILE A 10 11.13 -15.32 -2.82
C ILE A 10 10.34 -14.09 -2.37
N LYS A 11 9.54 -13.52 -3.28
CA LYS A 11 8.68 -12.38 -2.96
C LYS A 11 7.32 -12.89 -2.52
N ILE A 12 6.85 -12.44 -1.36
CA ILE A 12 5.52 -12.75 -0.82
C ILE A 12 4.81 -11.42 -0.60
N PHE A 13 3.59 -11.31 -1.10
CA PHE A 13 2.70 -10.20 -0.82
C PHE A 13 1.86 -10.54 0.41
N TRP A 14 1.76 -9.62 1.35
CA TRP A 14 1.06 -9.83 2.62
C TRP A 14 -0.09 -8.83 2.77
N MET A 15 -1.17 -9.29 3.38
CA MET A 15 -2.20 -8.46 3.99
C MET A 15 -2.11 -8.64 5.50
N CYS A 16 -1.96 -7.54 6.23
CA CYS A 16 -1.83 -7.52 7.69
C CYS A 16 -2.82 -6.54 8.31
N ASP A 17 -3.15 -6.76 9.57
CA ASP A 17 -3.83 -5.72 10.35
C ASP A 17 -2.90 -4.50 10.53
N ALA A 18 -3.50 -3.30 10.53
CA ALA A 18 -2.74 -2.05 10.58
C ALA A 18 -2.35 -1.63 12.01
N LYS A 19 -3.04 -2.14 13.03
CA LYS A 19 -2.84 -1.79 14.44
C LYS A 19 -2.07 -2.87 15.20
N VAL A 20 -2.33 -4.13 14.87
CA VAL A 20 -1.71 -5.30 15.48
C VAL A 20 -0.85 -5.99 14.41
N PRO A 21 0.33 -6.52 14.73
CA PRO A 21 1.20 -7.21 13.79
C PRO A 21 0.68 -8.61 13.40
N TYR A 22 -0.60 -8.71 13.02
CA TYR A 22 -1.27 -9.95 12.64
C TYR A 22 -1.32 -10.11 11.13
N ALA A 23 -0.75 -11.20 10.61
CA ALA A 23 -0.82 -11.54 9.19
C ALA A 23 -2.14 -12.22 8.87
N ILE A 24 -2.91 -11.66 7.95
CA ILE A 24 -4.26 -12.13 7.60
C ILE A 24 -4.22 -13.07 6.40
N ASP A 25 -3.54 -12.66 5.33
CA ASP A 25 -3.45 -13.44 4.10
C ASP A 25 -2.14 -13.14 3.35
N ALA A 26 -1.73 -14.05 2.47
CA ALA A 26 -0.49 -13.97 1.73
C ALA A 26 -0.59 -14.54 0.32
N MET A 27 0.19 -13.98 -0.61
CA MET A 27 0.34 -14.54 -1.95
C MET A 27 1.81 -14.59 -2.35
N VAL A 28 2.28 -15.80 -2.68
CA VAL A 28 3.63 -16.02 -3.20
C VAL A 28 3.71 -15.55 -4.65
N TYR A 29 4.67 -14.67 -4.94
CA TYR A 29 4.95 -14.25 -6.30
C TYR A 29 5.88 -15.27 -6.98
N THR A 30 5.33 -15.99 -7.94
CA THR A 30 6.03 -17.05 -8.68
C THR A 30 6.80 -16.53 -9.90
N GLY A 31 6.69 -15.23 -10.21
CA GLY A 31 7.21 -14.69 -11.46
C GLY A 31 6.34 -15.07 -12.66
N ARG A 32 6.81 -14.78 -13.86
CA ARG A 32 6.16 -15.18 -15.11
C ARG A 32 6.40 -16.67 -15.35
N GLN A 33 5.35 -17.46 -15.51
CA GLN A 33 5.50 -18.88 -15.85
C GLN A 33 5.72 -19.08 -17.35
N PRO A 34 6.35 -20.20 -17.77
CA PRO A 34 6.46 -20.56 -19.18
C PRO A 34 5.08 -20.63 -19.84
N GLY A 35 4.93 -19.96 -20.99
CA GLY A 35 3.65 -19.91 -21.72
C GLY A 35 2.66 -18.85 -21.23
N GLU A 36 2.93 -18.14 -20.13
CA GLU A 36 2.08 -17.02 -19.71
C GLU A 36 2.41 -15.73 -20.47
N ASP A 37 1.36 -15.01 -20.85
CA ASP A 37 1.48 -13.63 -21.29
C ASP A 37 1.96 -12.70 -20.16
N VAL A 38 2.49 -11.54 -20.54
CA VAL A 38 2.87 -10.51 -19.57
C VAL A 38 1.64 -10.09 -18.78
N GLN A 39 1.65 -10.39 -17.48
CA GLN A 39 0.55 -10.00 -16.59
C GLN A 39 0.41 -8.48 -16.51
N LYS A 40 -0.67 -7.96 -17.10
CA LYS A 40 -1.13 -6.59 -16.91
C LYS A 40 -1.83 -6.47 -15.55
N ASN A 41 -1.70 -5.31 -14.92
CA ASN A 41 -2.38 -4.96 -13.66
C ASN A 41 -2.14 -5.94 -12.51
N LEU A 42 -0.92 -6.48 -12.40
CA LEU A 42 -0.53 -7.39 -11.31
C LEU A 42 -0.91 -6.86 -9.91
N GLY A 43 -0.67 -5.57 -9.64
CA GLY A 43 -1.01 -4.94 -8.36
C GLY A 43 -2.51 -5.03 -8.02
N GLU A 44 -3.37 -4.82 -9.01
CA GLU A 44 -4.83 -4.90 -8.86
C GLU A 44 -5.27 -6.33 -8.51
N LYS A 45 -4.79 -7.31 -9.27
CA LYS A 45 -5.11 -8.74 -9.04
C LYS A 45 -4.67 -9.22 -7.66
N ILE A 46 -3.47 -8.82 -7.23
CA ILE A 46 -2.94 -9.14 -5.89
C ILE A 46 -3.91 -8.64 -4.81
N VAL A 47 -4.34 -7.37 -4.89
CA VAL A 47 -5.24 -6.79 -3.90
C VAL A 47 -6.60 -7.48 -3.93
N GLU A 48 -7.17 -7.73 -5.11
CA GLU A 48 -8.48 -8.40 -5.22
C GLU A 48 -8.49 -9.81 -4.64
N GLN A 49 -7.36 -10.53 -4.78
CA GLN A 49 -7.19 -11.87 -4.22
C GLN A 49 -7.01 -11.82 -2.70
N LEU A 50 -6.05 -11.02 -2.20
CA LEU A 50 -5.78 -10.90 -0.76
C LEU A 50 -7.00 -10.37 0.00
N CYS A 51 -7.80 -9.49 -0.61
CA CYS A 51 -8.98 -8.93 0.03
C CYS A 51 -10.23 -9.81 -0.11
N SER A 52 -10.13 -10.98 -0.75
CA SER A 52 -11.29 -11.84 -1.04
C SER A 52 -12.05 -12.25 0.23
N GLY A 53 -11.33 -12.57 1.32
CA GLY A 53 -11.92 -12.96 2.60
C GLY A 53 -12.52 -11.82 3.43
N ILE A 54 -12.30 -10.55 3.05
CA ILE A 54 -12.80 -9.38 3.80
C ILE A 54 -13.80 -8.52 3.03
N ARG A 55 -14.25 -8.97 1.85
CA ARG A 55 -15.28 -8.28 1.06
C ARG A 55 -16.57 -8.13 1.88
N GLN A 56 -17.32 -7.06 1.62
CA GLN A 56 -18.59 -6.78 2.30
C GLN A 56 -18.49 -6.49 3.81
N THR A 57 -17.30 -6.14 4.30
CA THR A 57 -17.10 -5.88 5.74
C THR A 57 -16.98 -4.41 6.10
N GLY A 58 -16.98 -3.49 5.12
CA GLY A 58 -16.82 -2.05 5.36
C GLY A 58 -15.41 -1.66 5.85
N ARG A 59 -14.43 -2.56 5.75
CA ARG A 59 -13.04 -2.30 6.18
C ARG A 59 -12.31 -1.39 5.19
N ASN A 60 -11.29 -0.71 5.71
CA ASN A 60 -10.38 0.13 4.92
C ASN A 60 -9.05 -0.58 4.65
N ILE A 61 -8.51 -0.41 3.45
CA ILE A 61 -7.24 -0.99 3.01
C ILE A 61 -6.24 0.13 2.79
N THR A 62 -5.11 0.08 3.50
CA THR A 62 -3.98 0.97 3.22
C THR A 62 -2.99 0.30 2.29
N MET A 63 -2.62 0.96 1.20
CA MET A 63 -1.78 0.36 0.16
C MET A 63 -0.71 1.31 -0.39
N ASP A 64 0.39 0.76 -0.89
CA ASP A 64 1.44 1.53 -1.56
C ASP A 64 1.11 1.81 -3.05
N ASN A 65 1.90 2.68 -3.67
CA ASN A 65 1.80 3.11 -5.05
C ASN A 65 1.87 2.00 -6.10
N PHE A 66 2.41 0.83 -5.76
CA PHE A 66 2.43 -0.33 -6.66
C PHE A 66 1.03 -0.92 -6.86
N PHE A 67 0.18 -0.82 -5.83
CA PHE A 67 -1.15 -1.41 -5.80
C PHE A 67 -2.24 -0.39 -6.12
N THR A 68 -2.02 0.88 -5.79
CA THR A 68 -3.06 1.92 -5.88
C THR A 68 -3.35 2.34 -7.33
N SER A 69 -4.63 2.33 -7.71
CA SER A 69 -5.15 2.91 -8.96
C SER A 69 -6.58 3.39 -8.77
N VAL A 70 -7.04 4.32 -9.62
CA VAL A 70 -8.43 4.80 -9.60
C VAL A 70 -9.42 3.67 -9.93
N PRO A 71 -9.23 2.85 -10.99
CA PRO A 71 -10.15 1.76 -11.28
C PRO A 71 -10.24 0.70 -10.18
N LEU A 72 -9.13 0.43 -9.46
CA LEU A 72 -9.16 -0.51 -8.32
C LEU A 72 -9.98 0.06 -7.16
N ALA A 73 -9.90 1.37 -6.93
CA ALA A 73 -10.64 2.03 -5.86
C ALA A 73 -12.16 1.90 -6.07
N GLU A 74 -12.64 2.12 -7.30
CA GLU A 74 -14.04 1.94 -7.68
C GLU A 74 -14.49 0.48 -7.48
N LYS A 75 -13.71 -0.49 -8.00
CA LYS A 75 -14.00 -1.92 -7.83
C LYS A 75 -14.06 -2.38 -6.38
N LEU A 76 -13.25 -1.80 -5.51
CA LEU A 76 -13.25 -2.13 -4.08
C LEU A 76 -14.43 -1.47 -3.36
N LEU A 77 -14.83 -0.26 -3.76
CA LEU A 77 -16.05 0.38 -3.28
C LEU A 77 -17.29 -0.47 -3.57
N ASP A 78 -17.41 -1.04 -4.77
CA ASP A 78 -18.50 -1.97 -5.12
C ASP A 78 -18.52 -3.23 -4.22
N LYS A 79 -17.36 -3.60 -3.67
CA LYS A 79 -17.19 -4.71 -2.73
C LYS A 79 -17.31 -4.27 -1.26
N ASN A 80 -17.80 -3.06 -1.01
CA ASN A 80 -17.91 -2.42 0.31
C ASN A 80 -16.58 -2.47 1.09
N LEU A 81 -15.52 -2.05 0.40
CA LEU A 81 -14.18 -1.85 0.92
C LEU A 81 -13.70 -0.46 0.54
N THR A 82 -13.09 0.24 1.49
CA THR A 82 -12.48 1.55 1.24
C THR A 82 -10.97 1.42 1.09
N ILE A 83 -10.34 2.42 0.46
CA ILE A 83 -8.88 2.45 0.31
C ILE A 83 -8.29 3.79 0.77
N VAL A 84 -7.02 3.73 1.17
CA VAL A 84 -6.12 4.88 1.28
C VAL A 84 -4.76 4.45 0.72
N GLY A 85 -4.27 5.14 -0.31
CA GLY A 85 -2.98 4.78 -0.89
C GLY A 85 -2.28 5.92 -1.61
N THR A 86 -0.98 5.78 -1.79
CA THR A 86 -0.20 6.75 -2.59
C THR A 86 -0.36 6.45 -4.08
N LEU A 87 -0.45 7.46 -4.92
CA LEU A 87 -0.45 7.31 -6.38
C LEU A 87 0.91 7.70 -6.97
N ARG A 88 1.36 6.96 -7.99
CA ARG A 88 2.54 7.36 -8.77
C ARG A 88 2.20 8.56 -9.65
N GLN A 89 3.07 9.57 -9.67
CA GLN A 89 2.84 10.82 -10.42
C GLN A 89 2.67 10.63 -11.94
N ASN A 90 3.12 9.50 -12.49
CA ASN A 90 3.00 9.19 -13.91
C ASN A 90 1.65 8.53 -14.27
N LYS A 91 0.72 8.36 -13.33
CA LYS A 91 -0.64 7.89 -13.61
C LYS A 91 -1.41 8.93 -14.42
N ALA A 92 -2.13 8.46 -15.44
CA ALA A 92 -2.95 9.30 -16.31
C ALA A 92 -4.11 9.95 -15.54
N ASP A 93 -4.64 9.25 -14.52
CA ASP A 93 -5.77 9.68 -13.71
C ASP A 93 -5.49 10.91 -12.82
N ILE A 94 -4.23 11.34 -12.72
CA ILE A 94 -3.83 12.50 -11.92
C ILE A 94 -3.95 13.77 -12.77
N PRO A 95 -4.82 14.73 -12.40
CA PRO A 95 -4.92 16.01 -13.09
C PRO A 95 -3.58 16.76 -13.13
N PRO A 96 -3.27 17.51 -14.21
CA PRO A 96 -2.02 18.27 -14.31
C PRO A 96 -1.76 19.23 -13.15
N VAL A 97 -2.82 19.84 -12.59
CA VAL A 97 -2.71 20.75 -11.44
C VAL A 97 -2.09 20.07 -10.21
N MET A 98 -2.40 18.79 -10.01
CA MET A 98 -1.93 17.98 -8.87
C MET A 98 -0.55 17.37 -9.08
N LYS A 99 0.03 17.50 -10.28
CA LYS A 99 1.38 17.02 -10.58
C LYS A 99 2.43 17.97 -10.02
N LYS A 100 3.68 17.55 -10.12
CA LYS A 100 4.82 18.33 -9.64
C LYS A 100 4.92 19.65 -10.40
N SER A 101 4.71 20.76 -9.69
CA SER A 101 4.97 22.11 -10.17
C SER A 101 6.06 22.80 -9.35
N LYS A 102 6.83 23.69 -9.98
CA LYS A 102 7.80 24.57 -9.30
C LYS A 102 7.13 25.78 -8.66
N SER A 103 5.92 26.13 -9.09
CA SER A 103 5.17 27.31 -8.59
C SER A 103 4.45 27.04 -7.27
N ARG A 104 4.25 25.78 -6.88
CA ARG A 104 3.52 25.44 -5.65
C ARG A 104 4.37 25.65 -4.41
N GLU A 105 3.76 26.31 -3.43
CA GLU A 105 4.37 26.56 -2.12
C GLU A 105 4.59 25.26 -1.34
N VAL A 106 5.64 25.23 -0.54
CA VAL A 106 5.92 24.10 0.36
C VAL A 106 4.83 24.05 1.43
N HIS A 107 4.37 22.85 1.77
CA HIS A 107 3.24 22.62 2.69
C HIS A 107 1.85 23.02 2.15
N SER A 108 1.73 23.35 0.86
CA SER A 108 0.43 23.50 0.20
C SER A 108 -0.22 22.15 -0.12
N SER A 109 -1.55 22.10 -0.06
CA SER A 109 -2.37 20.95 -0.45
C SER A 109 -3.43 21.35 -1.48
N GLU A 110 -3.69 20.45 -2.42
CA GLU A 110 -4.78 20.57 -3.40
C GLU A 110 -5.62 19.32 -3.31
N PHE A 111 -6.94 19.48 -3.36
CA PHE A 111 -7.91 18.40 -3.24
C PHE A 111 -8.76 18.29 -4.50
N GLY A 112 -8.98 17.07 -4.96
CA GLY A 112 -9.92 16.74 -6.03
C GLY A 112 -10.93 15.75 -5.52
N PHE A 113 -12.18 15.96 -5.90
CA PHE A 113 -13.30 15.13 -5.52
C PHE A 113 -13.93 14.57 -6.78
N ASN A 114 -14.16 13.27 -6.80
CA ASN A 114 -14.91 12.60 -7.85
C ASN A 114 -15.82 11.54 -7.20
N GLY A 115 -17.10 11.86 -7.06
CA GLY A 115 -18.06 11.01 -6.34
C GLY A 115 -17.58 10.69 -4.92
N ASN A 116 -17.41 9.39 -4.63
CA ASN A 116 -16.97 8.88 -3.32
C ASN A 116 -15.43 8.76 -3.20
N MET A 117 -14.69 9.48 -4.05
CA MET A 117 -13.24 9.43 -4.09
C MET A 117 -12.64 10.81 -3.90
N THR A 118 -11.67 10.90 -3.00
CA THR A 118 -10.90 12.11 -2.74
C THR A 118 -9.43 11.86 -3.09
N MET A 119 -8.89 12.73 -3.92
CA MET A 119 -7.47 12.77 -4.23
C MET A 119 -6.86 14.00 -3.58
N VAL A 120 -5.72 13.82 -2.90
CA VAL A 120 -4.96 14.93 -2.30
C VAL A 120 -3.56 14.98 -2.88
N SER A 121 -3.13 16.17 -3.28
CA SER A 121 -1.78 16.46 -3.73
C SER A 121 -1.10 17.44 -2.77
N TYR A 122 -0.08 16.96 -2.07
CA TYR A 122 0.61 17.70 -1.02
C TYR A 122 2.10 17.89 -1.31
N VAL A 123 2.58 19.12 -1.16
CA VAL A 123 3.99 19.47 -1.39
C VAL A 123 4.78 19.33 -0.11
N MET A 124 5.54 18.23 0.03
CA MET A 124 6.37 18.00 1.23
C MET A 124 7.60 18.91 1.27
N LYS A 125 8.23 19.08 0.11
CA LYS A 125 9.44 19.90 -0.11
C LYS A 125 9.35 20.46 -1.52
N LYS A 126 10.11 21.53 -1.82
CA LYS A 126 10.16 22.13 -3.15
C LYS A 126 10.45 21.05 -4.22
N GLY A 127 9.53 20.87 -5.16
CA GLY A 127 9.61 19.86 -6.21
C GLY A 127 9.43 18.39 -5.75
N LYS A 128 8.96 18.12 -4.53
CA LYS A 128 8.56 16.78 -4.05
C LYS A 128 7.10 16.80 -3.62
N VAL A 129 6.25 16.34 -4.53
CA VAL A 129 4.80 16.23 -4.33
C VAL A 129 4.42 14.78 -4.05
N VAL A 130 3.53 14.56 -3.09
CA VAL A 130 2.91 13.25 -2.84
C VAL A 130 1.45 13.36 -3.19
N VAL A 131 0.98 12.41 -3.99
CA VAL A 131 -0.44 12.28 -4.34
C VAL A 131 -0.97 11.06 -3.61
N LEU A 132 -2.08 11.22 -2.89
CA LEU A 132 -2.83 10.12 -2.29
C LEU A 132 -4.23 10.07 -2.87
N LEU A 133 -4.77 8.86 -2.91
CA LEU A 133 -6.15 8.57 -3.22
C LEU A 133 -6.79 7.93 -1.99
N SER A 134 -8.00 8.39 -1.64
CA SER A 134 -8.82 7.73 -0.65
C SER A 134 -10.27 7.65 -1.10
N THR A 135 -10.94 6.58 -0.68
CA THR A 135 -12.40 6.43 -0.78
C THR A 135 -13.10 6.42 0.58
N MET A 136 -12.32 6.67 1.64
CA MET A 136 -12.79 6.77 3.03
C MET A 136 -13.00 8.22 3.47
N HIS A 137 -12.19 9.14 2.93
CA HIS A 137 -12.19 10.56 3.32
C HIS A 137 -12.94 11.37 2.27
N ASN A 138 -13.82 12.27 2.69
CA ASN A 138 -14.66 13.12 1.82
C ASN A 138 -14.49 14.62 2.08
N ASP A 139 -13.56 15.00 2.95
CA ASP A 139 -13.36 16.37 3.39
C ASP A 139 -11.98 16.92 3.00
N LYS A 140 -11.81 18.23 3.23
CA LYS A 140 -10.56 18.97 3.02
C LYS A 140 -9.81 19.20 4.33
N ALA A 141 -9.93 18.28 5.30
CA ALA A 141 -9.35 18.46 6.62
C ALA A 141 -7.82 18.59 6.54
N VAL A 142 -7.30 19.70 7.04
CA VAL A 142 -5.87 20.01 7.15
C VAL A 142 -5.57 20.40 8.59
N ASP A 143 -4.46 19.91 9.11
CA ASP A 143 -3.98 20.28 10.43
C ASP A 143 -3.29 21.66 10.39
N ASP A 144 -4.09 22.71 10.56
CA ASP A 144 -3.63 24.12 10.54
C ASP A 144 -2.78 24.50 11.76
N ASN A 145 -2.84 23.71 12.84
CA ASN A 145 -2.04 23.92 14.04
C ASN A 145 -0.58 23.50 13.83
N SER A 146 -0.32 22.64 12.85
CA SER A 146 1.04 22.21 12.50
C SER A 146 1.68 23.13 11.46
N VAL A 147 2.94 23.50 11.68
CA VAL A 147 3.79 24.20 10.69
C VAL A 147 3.80 23.48 9.33
N LYS A 148 3.61 22.16 9.33
CA LYS A 148 3.64 21.33 8.12
C LYS A 148 2.29 21.25 7.39
N LYS A 149 1.19 21.78 7.96
CA LYS A 149 -0.15 21.78 7.35
C LYS A 149 -0.51 20.49 6.63
N LYS A 150 -0.35 19.35 7.32
CA LYS A 150 -0.56 18.04 6.71
C LYS A 150 -2.05 17.74 6.60
N PRO A 151 -2.56 17.38 5.41
CA PRO A 151 -3.91 16.85 5.26
C PRO A 151 -4.14 15.62 6.14
N GLU A 152 -5.35 15.48 6.68
CA GLU A 152 -5.73 14.34 7.52
C GLU A 152 -5.47 13.00 6.82
N MET A 153 -5.80 12.90 5.52
CA MET A 153 -5.52 11.72 4.70
C MET A 153 -4.05 11.27 4.75
N ILE A 154 -3.11 12.23 4.78
CA ILE A 154 -1.67 11.94 4.88
C ILE A 154 -1.30 11.48 6.27
N GLN A 155 -1.93 12.06 7.30
CA GLN A 155 -1.72 11.62 8.67
C GLN A 155 -2.23 10.19 8.87
N TYR A 156 -3.44 9.92 8.40
CA TYR A 156 -4.06 8.60 8.42
C TYR A 156 -3.18 7.57 7.70
N TYR A 157 -2.78 7.86 6.45
CA TYR A 157 -1.89 6.98 5.69
C TYR A 157 -0.58 6.68 6.42
N ASN A 158 0.04 7.69 7.06
CA ASN A 158 1.28 7.49 7.80
C ASN A 158 1.10 6.62 9.05
N LYS A 159 -0.08 6.64 9.68
CA LYS A 159 -0.42 5.79 10.82
C LYS A 159 -0.59 4.33 10.42
N THR A 160 -1.20 4.06 9.25
CA THR A 160 -1.60 2.69 8.86
C THR A 160 -0.63 1.99 7.90
N LYS A 161 0.18 2.73 7.13
CA LYS A 161 1.09 2.14 6.11
C LYS A 161 2.14 1.17 6.67
N GLY A 162 2.37 1.19 7.99
CA GLY A 162 3.42 0.42 8.65
C GLY A 162 3.07 -1.03 8.94
N GLY A 163 1.80 -1.47 8.84
CA GLY A 163 1.38 -2.79 9.33
C GLY A 163 2.23 -3.96 8.80
N VAL A 164 2.45 -4.01 7.48
CA VAL A 164 3.28 -5.06 6.85
C VAL A 164 4.76 -4.91 7.20
N ASP A 165 5.28 -3.69 7.27
CA ASP A 165 6.70 -3.43 7.61
C ASP A 165 6.99 -3.81 9.08
N THR A 166 6.04 -3.58 9.99
CA THR A 166 6.12 -3.99 11.40
C THR A 166 6.14 -5.50 11.53
N MET A 167 5.25 -6.21 10.81
CA MET A 167 5.26 -7.67 10.76
C MET A 167 6.59 -8.22 10.21
N ASP A 168 7.09 -7.69 9.09
CA ASP A 168 8.38 -8.09 8.50
C ASP A 168 9.54 -7.84 9.47
N GLN A 169 9.52 -6.73 10.21
CA GLN A 169 10.53 -6.43 11.22
C GLN A 169 10.51 -7.47 12.36
N MET A 170 9.33 -7.83 12.87
CA MET A 170 9.20 -8.81 13.96
C MET A 170 9.64 -10.21 13.51
N VAL A 171 9.15 -10.67 12.36
CA VAL A 171 9.54 -11.95 11.74
C VAL A 171 11.05 -12.01 11.49
N ARG A 172 11.67 -10.90 11.05
CA ARG A 172 13.12 -10.87 10.85
C ARG A 172 13.91 -10.91 12.16
N THR A 173 13.39 -10.29 13.21
CA THR A 173 14.10 -10.18 14.51
C THR A 173 14.10 -11.51 15.27
N TYR A 174 12.97 -12.24 15.23
CA TYR A 174 12.79 -13.51 15.96
C TYR A 174 12.74 -14.72 15.02
N SER A 175 13.43 -14.67 13.88
CA SER A 175 13.34 -15.71 12.86
C SER A 175 14.12 -16.96 13.21
N CYS A 176 13.53 -18.13 12.99
CA CYS A 176 14.18 -19.44 13.10
C CYS A 176 14.78 -19.93 11.77
N LYS A 177 14.89 -19.06 10.74
CA LYS A 177 15.40 -19.42 9.42
C LYS A 177 16.84 -19.92 9.47
N TRP A 178 17.07 -21.12 8.92
CA TRP A 178 18.42 -21.67 8.72
C TRP A 178 18.85 -21.60 7.26
N ARG A 179 20.17 -21.56 7.03
CA ARG A 179 20.76 -21.60 5.68
C ARG A 179 20.38 -22.93 5.01
N THR A 180 19.78 -22.85 3.84
CA THR A 180 19.33 -24.02 3.06
C THR A 180 19.66 -23.86 1.58
N ARG A 181 19.83 -24.97 0.88
CA ARG A 181 19.92 -25.04 -0.59
C ARG A 181 18.59 -25.39 -1.26
N ARG A 182 17.55 -25.68 -0.46
CA ARG A 182 16.21 -26.09 -0.93
C ARG A 182 15.25 -24.92 -0.76
N TRP A 183 14.79 -24.31 -1.85
CA TRP A 183 13.89 -23.16 -1.80
C TRP A 183 12.56 -23.41 -1.06
N PRO A 184 11.95 -24.61 -1.06
CA PRO A 184 10.71 -24.84 -0.30
C PRO A 184 10.91 -24.67 1.21
N MET A 185 12.11 -24.99 1.71
CA MET A 185 12.45 -24.77 3.13
C MET A 185 12.46 -23.29 3.49
N VAL A 186 12.74 -22.39 2.55
CA VAL A 186 12.69 -20.94 2.79
C VAL A 186 11.24 -20.49 3.04
N LEU A 187 10.28 -21.04 2.29
CA LEU A 187 8.86 -20.80 2.53
C LEU A 187 8.40 -21.42 3.85
N TRP A 188 8.80 -22.67 4.12
CA TRP A 188 8.45 -23.36 5.35
C TRP A 188 8.87 -22.58 6.60
N HIS A 189 10.13 -22.14 6.69
CA HIS A 189 10.59 -21.33 7.82
C HIS A 189 9.82 -20.01 7.92
N ASN A 190 9.47 -19.38 6.79
CA ASN A 190 8.69 -18.15 6.82
C ASN A 190 7.27 -18.37 7.35
N VAL A 191 6.61 -19.47 6.97
CA VAL A 191 5.30 -19.86 7.52
C VAL A 191 5.40 -20.09 9.02
N LEU A 192 6.44 -20.78 9.50
CA LEU A 192 6.66 -20.99 10.94
C LEU A 192 6.83 -19.67 11.70
N ASP A 193 7.69 -18.77 11.21
CA ASP A 193 7.93 -17.48 11.87
C ASP A 193 6.64 -16.64 11.95
N VAL A 194 5.83 -16.64 10.88
CA VAL A 194 4.56 -15.89 10.83
C VAL A 194 3.49 -16.55 11.70
N ALA A 195 3.43 -17.88 11.72
CA ALA A 195 2.52 -18.60 12.61
C ALA A 195 2.83 -18.33 14.09
N ALA A 196 4.12 -18.29 14.45
CA ALA A 196 4.55 -17.95 15.81
C ALA A 196 4.25 -16.50 16.18
N LEU A 197 4.25 -15.57 15.21
CA LEU A 197 3.86 -14.18 15.45
C LEU A 197 2.35 -14.00 15.64
N ASN A 198 1.54 -14.81 14.94
CA ASN A 198 0.09 -14.75 15.01
C ASN A 198 -0.51 -15.48 16.23
N ALA A 199 0.24 -16.39 16.86
CA ALA A 199 -0.17 -17.19 18.03
C ALA A 199 -0.13 -16.36 19.33
#